data_AF-A0A8J4Y0Y2-F1
#
_entry.id   AF-A0A8J4Y0Y2-F1
#
_cell.length_a   1.000
_cell.length_b   1.000
_cell.length_c   1.000
_cell.angle_alpha   90.00
_cell.angle_beta   90.00
_cell.angle_gamma   90.00
#
_symmetry.space_group_name_H-M   'P 1'
#
loop_
_entity.id
_entity.type
_entity.pdbx_description
1 polymer ?
#
loop_
_entity_poly.entity_id
_entity_poly.type
_entity_poly.pdbx_seq_one_letter_code
_entity_poly.pdbx_strand_id
1 'polypeptide(L)'
;MQVSPKIDMEKWKGDVLDINETVWGLGLRKCSNFSVSALSGCDTVSYPFVKGKLSAFKLLEIDMPGLDQVLGQPSVTHAQLPETACTFFLPLYGQKSCTTMNDTRAHLYRCRKKPPPLKKLPPTDANLQLHVLRAHLQMLLGEGSGQCDPLLEARNIANFGWNIEGVHHHTGRLNSASCSPSTPGCS
;
A
#
# COMPACT_ATOMS: atom_id res chain seq x y z
N MET A 1 -24.58 6.92 32.44
CA MET A 1 -25.24 6.80 31.12
C MET A 1 -24.24 7.22 30.06
N GLN A 2 -23.81 6.30 29.19
CA GLN A 2 -22.90 6.62 28.09
C GLN A 2 -23.76 6.95 26.87
N VAL A 3 -23.78 8.22 26.47
CA VAL A 3 -24.50 8.67 25.28
C VAL A 3 -23.61 8.35 24.08
N SER A 4 -23.96 7.33 23.31
CA SER A 4 -23.31 7.09 22.03
C SER A 4 -23.87 8.08 21.00
N PRO A 5 -23.02 8.85 20.31
CA PRO A 5 -23.49 9.76 19.27
C PRO A 5 -24.15 8.96 18.14
N LYS A 6 -25.30 9.43 17.66
CA LYS A 6 -25.89 8.92 16.43
C LYS A 6 -25.11 9.52 15.26
N ILE A 7 -24.43 8.67 14.49
CA ILE A 7 -23.67 9.09 13.32
C ILE A 7 -24.35 8.48 12.10
N ASP A 8 -24.75 9.33 11.17
CA ASP A 8 -25.38 8.96 9.93
C ASP A 8 -24.75 9.68 8.74
N MET A 9 -24.94 9.11 7.55
CA MET A 9 -24.44 9.66 6.29
C MET A 9 -25.52 9.59 5.23
N GLU A 10 -25.91 10.74 4.68
CA GLU A 10 -26.87 10.79 3.59
C GLU A 10 -26.20 10.39 2.28
N LYS A 11 -26.78 9.41 1.59
CA LYS A 11 -26.34 9.01 0.25
C LYS A 11 -26.87 10.01 -0.76
N TRP A 12 -26.25 10.06 -1.93
CA TRP A 12 -26.69 10.90 -3.06
C TRP A 12 -28.19 10.75 -3.44
N LYS A 13 -28.79 9.59 -3.16
CA LYS A 13 -30.22 9.33 -3.43
C LYS A 13 -31.17 9.79 -2.32
N GLY A 14 -30.67 10.40 -1.24
CA GLY A 14 -31.44 10.76 -0.05
C GLY A 14 -31.62 9.64 0.97
N ASP A 15 -31.13 8.42 0.68
CA ASP A 15 -31.14 7.32 1.64
C ASP A 15 -30.11 7.58 2.75
N VAL A 16 -30.50 7.44 4.01
CA VAL A 16 -29.59 7.58 5.15
C VAL A 16 -28.91 6.25 5.44
N LEU A 17 -27.58 6.25 5.49
CA LEU A 17 -26.78 5.14 6.01
C LEU A 17 -26.52 5.36 7.50
N ASP A 18 -27.06 4.48 8.34
CA ASP A 18 -26.71 4.47 9.76
C ASP A 18 -25.30 3.87 9.93
N ILE A 19 -24.36 4.72 10.33
CA ILE A 19 -22.96 4.30 10.51
C ILE A 19 -22.85 3.39 11.73
N ASN A 20 -23.62 3.62 12.79
CA ASN A 20 -23.60 2.78 13.98
C ASN A 20 -24.13 1.37 13.69
N GLU A 21 -25.21 1.25 12.92
CA GLU A 21 -25.74 -0.04 12.49
C GLU A 21 -24.76 -0.77 11.56
N THR A 22 -24.15 -0.06 10.62
CA THR A 22 -23.11 -0.61 9.74
C THR A 22 -21.92 -1.13 10.55
N VAL A 23 -21.48 -0.36 11.54
CA VAL A 23 -20.38 -0.69 12.45
C VAL A 23 -20.74 -1.88 13.34
N TRP A 24 -22.00 -2.03 13.75
CA TRP A 24 -22.50 -3.18 14.50
C TRP A 24 -22.55 -4.43 13.63
N GLY A 25 -23.12 -4.34 12.43
CA GLY A 25 -23.26 -5.45 11.48
C GLY A 25 -21.92 -5.98 10.97
N LEU A 26 -20.90 -5.13 10.86
CA LEU A 26 -19.54 -5.54 10.50
C LEU A 26 -18.76 -6.20 11.65
N GLY A 27 -19.22 -6.07 12.90
CA GLY A 27 -18.59 -6.68 14.08
C GLY A 27 -17.22 -6.11 14.47
N LEU A 28 -16.51 -6.79 15.39
CA LEU A 28 -15.20 -6.37 15.94
C LEU A 28 -14.02 -6.43 14.96
N ARG A 29 -14.20 -6.93 13.72
CA ARG A 29 -13.13 -6.99 12.70
C ARG A 29 -12.83 -5.62 12.06
N LYS A 30 -13.06 -4.53 12.77
CA LYS A 30 -13.06 -3.15 12.27
C LYS A 30 -11.68 -2.69 11.78
N CYS A 31 -10.60 -3.18 12.40
CA CYS A 31 -9.24 -2.76 12.07
C CYS A 31 -8.76 -3.35 10.74
N SER A 32 -9.14 -4.59 10.41
CA SER A 32 -8.73 -5.21 9.15
C SER A 32 -9.42 -4.58 7.94
N ASN A 33 -10.60 -3.99 8.09
CA ASN A 33 -11.30 -3.29 7.01
C ASN A 33 -10.50 -2.12 6.43
N PHE A 34 -9.82 -1.34 7.30
CA PHE A 34 -9.04 -0.19 6.84
C PHE A 34 -7.77 -0.66 6.11
N SER A 35 -7.07 -1.66 6.66
CA SER A 35 -5.93 -2.31 5.99
C SER A 35 -6.32 -2.92 4.64
N VAL A 36 -7.47 -3.58 4.55
CA VAL A 36 -8.00 -4.13 3.29
C VAL A 36 -8.36 -3.02 2.31
N SER A 37 -8.96 -1.93 2.77
CA SER A 37 -9.24 -0.79 1.90
C SER A 37 -7.94 -0.19 1.34
N ALA A 38 -6.91 -0.01 2.18
CA ALA A 38 -5.61 0.50 1.75
C ALA A 38 -4.92 -0.43 0.74
N LEU A 39 -4.86 -1.74 1.02
CA LEU A 39 -4.25 -2.74 0.12
C LEU A 39 -5.05 -3.03 -1.16
N SER A 40 -6.38 -2.89 -1.11
CA SER A 40 -7.21 -3.02 -2.32
C SER A 40 -7.17 -1.77 -3.20
N GLY A 41 -6.55 -0.69 -2.71
CA GLY A 41 -6.41 0.59 -3.39
C GLY A 41 -7.36 1.66 -2.85
N CYS A 42 -6.81 2.86 -2.70
CA CYS A 42 -7.49 4.12 -2.44
C CYS A 42 -6.84 5.23 -3.28
N ASP A 43 -7.26 6.48 -3.15
CA ASP A 43 -6.86 7.56 -4.06
C ASP A 43 -5.33 7.73 -4.21
N THR A 44 -4.55 7.39 -3.17
CA THR A 44 -3.09 7.52 -3.17
C THR A 44 -2.35 6.18 -3.27
N VAL A 45 -3.06 5.07 -3.40
CA VAL A 45 -2.48 3.71 -3.46
C VAL A 45 -2.92 3.06 -4.76
N SER A 46 -1.99 2.42 -5.47
CA SER A 46 -2.33 1.70 -6.71
C SER A 46 -3.38 0.61 -6.43
N TYR A 47 -4.14 0.20 -7.44
CA TYR A 47 -5.14 -0.86 -7.30
C TYR A 47 -4.78 -2.08 -8.16
N PRO A 48 -5.00 -3.31 -7.65
CA PRO A 48 -4.87 -4.51 -8.46
C PRO A 48 -5.97 -4.58 -9.54
N PHE A 49 -5.56 -4.71 -10.80
CA PHE A 49 -6.49 -4.71 -11.93
C PHE A 49 -7.53 -5.83 -11.82
N VAL A 50 -8.82 -5.48 -11.94
CA VAL A 50 -9.98 -6.41 -11.88
C VAL A 50 -10.13 -7.09 -10.51
N LYS A 51 -9.43 -6.63 -9.48
CA LYS A 51 -9.61 -7.06 -8.09
C LYS A 51 -10.31 -5.92 -7.34
N GLY A 52 -11.63 -5.90 -7.42
CA GLY A 52 -12.43 -4.86 -6.76
C GLY A 52 -12.48 -5.04 -5.24
N LYS A 53 -12.88 -3.98 -4.52
CA LYS A 53 -13.04 -3.98 -3.06
C LYS A 53 -13.86 -5.17 -2.55
N LEU A 54 -14.97 -5.51 -3.22
CA LEU A 54 -15.78 -6.66 -2.84
C LEU A 54 -14.99 -7.98 -2.82
N SER A 55 -14.09 -8.20 -3.79
CA SER A 55 -13.26 -9.41 -3.81
C SER A 55 -12.21 -9.43 -2.71
N ALA A 56 -11.70 -8.25 -2.33
CA ALA A 56 -10.79 -8.08 -1.21
C ALA A 56 -11.48 -8.28 0.15
N PHE A 57 -12.69 -7.72 0.33
CA PHE A 57 -13.50 -7.90 1.54
C PHE A 57 -13.93 -9.36 1.75
N LYS A 58 -14.20 -10.11 0.67
CA LYS A 58 -14.44 -11.56 0.76
C LYS A 58 -13.26 -12.32 1.37
N LEU A 59 -12.04 -11.80 1.27
CA LEU A 59 -10.89 -12.43 1.93
C LEU A 59 -10.92 -12.27 3.45
N LEU A 60 -11.67 -11.31 4.01
CA LEU A 60 -11.82 -11.16 5.46
C LEU A 60 -12.66 -12.28 6.10
N GLU A 61 -13.34 -13.09 5.28
CA GLU A 61 -13.92 -14.35 5.75
C GLU A 61 -12.82 -15.35 6.15
N ILE A 62 -11.61 -15.20 5.59
CA ILE A 62 -10.40 -15.94 5.95
C ILE A 62 -9.67 -15.14 7.02
N ASP A 63 -9.24 -15.82 8.08
CA ASP A 63 -8.39 -15.19 9.08
C ASP A 63 -7.02 -14.87 8.47
N MET A 64 -6.62 -13.59 8.52
CA MET A 64 -5.37 -13.08 7.97
C MET A 64 -4.57 -12.42 9.09
N PRO A 65 -3.96 -13.23 9.98
CA PRO A 65 -3.23 -12.70 11.13
C PRO A 65 -2.08 -11.81 10.66
N GLY A 66 -1.94 -10.65 11.30
CA GLY A 66 -0.85 -9.71 11.03
C GLY A 66 -1.25 -8.53 10.14
N LEU A 67 -2.38 -8.57 9.44
CA LEU A 67 -2.78 -7.47 8.55
C LEU A 67 -3.03 -6.16 9.29
N ASP A 68 -3.58 -6.24 10.50
CA ASP A 68 -3.83 -5.14 11.43
C ASP A 68 -2.65 -4.86 12.38
N GLN A 69 -1.82 -5.87 12.66
CA GLN A 69 -0.66 -5.75 13.54
C GLN A 69 0.59 -5.20 12.84
N VAL A 70 0.60 -5.18 11.50
CA VAL A 70 1.77 -4.76 10.72
C VAL A 70 1.48 -3.47 9.93
N LEU A 71 0.34 -3.35 9.28
CA LEU A 71 0.01 -2.14 8.52
C LEU A 71 -0.41 -1.00 9.44
N GLY A 72 0.18 0.19 9.24
CA GLY A 72 -0.09 1.37 10.06
C GLY A 72 0.69 1.43 11.37
N GLN A 73 1.45 0.39 11.73
CA GLN A 73 2.23 0.40 12.96
C GLN A 73 3.58 1.09 12.77
N PRO A 74 3.90 2.17 13.52
CA PRO A 74 5.13 2.95 13.33
C PRO A 74 6.43 2.16 13.55
N SER A 75 6.38 1.11 14.36
CA SER A 75 7.55 0.30 14.73
C SER A 75 7.88 -0.82 13.74
N VAL A 76 7.12 -0.96 12.66
CA VAL A 76 7.25 -2.06 11.71
C VAL A 76 8.39 -1.80 10.72
N THR A 77 9.18 -2.84 10.48
CA THR A 77 10.26 -2.77 9.50
C THR A 77 9.73 -2.88 8.07
N HIS A 78 10.38 -2.21 7.12
CA HIS A 78 10.02 -2.31 5.70
C HIS A 78 10.07 -3.75 5.15
N ALA A 79 10.78 -4.67 5.79
CA ALA A 79 10.85 -6.08 5.40
C ALA A 79 9.57 -6.87 5.73
N GLN A 80 8.90 -6.53 6.84
CA GLN A 80 7.66 -7.20 7.28
C GLN A 80 6.45 -6.83 6.41
N LEU A 81 6.52 -5.67 5.73
CA LEU A 81 5.43 -5.16 4.90
C LEU A 81 5.17 -6.05 3.67
N PRO A 82 6.15 -6.37 2.79
CA PRO A 82 5.93 -7.29 1.68
C PRO A 82 5.43 -8.67 2.10
N GLU A 83 5.95 -9.22 3.21
CA GLU A 83 5.52 -10.52 3.72
C GLU A 83 4.02 -10.51 4.10
N THR A 84 3.60 -9.48 4.83
CA THR A 84 2.19 -9.27 5.18
C THR A 84 1.32 -9.00 3.95
N ALA A 85 1.83 -8.25 2.98
CA ALA A 85 1.09 -8.01 1.74
C ALA A 85 0.92 -9.32 0.93
N CYS A 86 1.93 -10.21 0.92
CA CYS A 86 1.82 -11.51 0.26
C CYS A 86 0.71 -12.38 0.86
N THR A 87 0.51 -12.37 2.18
CA THR A 87 -0.58 -13.15 2.81
C THR A 87 -1.96 -12.70 2.35
N PHE A 88 -2.11 -11.44 1.94
CA PHE A 88 -3.33 -10.90 1.35
C PHE A 88 -3.40 -11.10 -0.18
N PHE A 89 -2.34 -10.78 -0.92
CA PHE A 89 -2.34 -10.79 -2.37
C PHE A 89 -2.32 -12.20 -2.98
N LEU A 90 -1.69 -13.19 -2.35
CA LEU A 90 -1.67 -14.56 -2.86
C LEU A 90 -3.10 -15.15 -2.90
N PRO A 91 -3.90 -15.12 -1.82
CA PRO A 91 -5.31 -15.49 -1.86
C PRO A 91 -6.14 -14.64 -2.82
N LEU A 92 -5.88 -13.34 -2.93
CA LEU A 92 -6.59 -12.45 -3.85
C LEU A 92 -6.45 -12.90 -5.31
N TYR A 93 -5.30 -13.45 -5.68
CA TYR A 93 -5.03 -14.04 -7.00
C TYR A 93 -5.32 -15.55 -7.07
N GLY A 94 -5.95 -16.11 -6.03
CA GLY A 94 -6.35 -17.51 -5.95
C GLY A 94 -5.17 -18.47 -5.89
N GLN A 95 -4.01 -18.03 -5.39
CA GLN A 95 -2.83 -18.87 -5.24
C GLN A 95 -2.71 -19.40 -3.83
N LYS A 96 -2.44 -20.70 -3.72
CA LYS A 96 -2.20 -21.40 -2.44
C LYS A 96 -0.79 -21.97 -2.32
N SER A 97 -0.11 -22.21 -3.46
CA SER A 97 1.17 -22.91 -3.53
C SER A 97 2.36 -22.00 -3.80
N CYS A 98 2.12 -20.76 -4.21
CA CYS A 98 3.18 -19.79 -4.47
C CYS A 98 3.50 -19.02 -3.19
N THR A 99 4.78 -18.70 -2.99
CA THR A 99 5.26 -17.92 -1.84
C THR A 99 5.53 -16.46 -2.20
N THR A 100 5.83 -16.17 -3.47
CA THR A 100 6.09 -14.81 -3.96
C THR A 100 5.12 -14.41 -5.07
N MET A 101 5.05 -13.10 -5.36
CA MET A 101 4.23 -12.61 -6.47
C MET A 101 4.89 -12.92 -7.81
N ASN A 102 6.22 -12.90 -7.88
CA ASN A 102 6.93 -13.30 -9.10
C ASN A 102 6.70 -14.78 -9.45
N ASP A 103 6.73 -15.67 -8.46
CA ASP A 103 6.38 -17.09 -8.65
C ASP A 103 4.93 -17.24 -9.10
N THR A 104 4.02 -16.49 -8.47
CA THR A 104 2.61 -16.46 -8.88
C THR A 104 2.44 -16.01 -10.33
N ARG A 105 3.15 -14.96 -10.74
CA ARG A 105 3.12 -14.46 -12.13
C ARG A 105 3.61 -15.53 -13.09
N ALA A 106 4.74 -16.17 -12.79
CA ALA A 106 5.31 -17.23 -13.62
C ALA A 106 4.35 -18.43 -13.70
N HIS A 107 3.77 -18.85 -12.58
CA HIS A 107 2.80 -19.93 -12.50
C HIS A 107 1.54 -19.64 -13.34
N LEU A 108 0.91 -18.49 -13.13
CA LEU A 108 -0.30 -18.09 -13.87
C LEU A 108 -0.07 -17.98 -15.38
N TYR A 109 1.14 -17.58 -15.79
CA TYR A 109 1.50 -17.47 -17.20
C TYR A 109 1.80 -18.84 -17.83
N ARG A 110 2.50 -19.72 -17.13
CA ARG A 110 2.97 -21.02 -17.66
C ARG A 110 1.92 -22.13 -17.56
N CYS A 111 1.11 -22.16 -16.51
CA CYS A 111 0.23 -23.30 -16.21
C CYS A 111 -1.15 -23.22 -16.89
N ARG A 112 -1.43 -22.20 -17.70
CA ARG A 112 -2.71 -22.04 -18.41
C ARG A 112 -2.55 -22.28 -19.91
N LYS A 113 -3.45 -23.07 -20.50
CA LYS A 113 -3.50 -23.32 -21.96
C LYS A 113 -3.55 -22.03 -22.78
N LYS A 114 -4.20 -21.00 -22.25
CA LYS A 114 -4.19 -19.63 -22.78
C LYS A 114 -3.69 -18.70 -21.68
N PRO A 115 -2.45 -18.20 -21.76
CA PRO A 115 -1.91 -17.29 -20.77
C PRO A 115 -2.79 -16.04 -20.63
N PRO A 116 -2.99 -15.53 -19.40
CA PRO A 116 -3.78 -14.32 -19.20
C PRO A 116 -3.02 -13.10 -19.78
N PRO A 117 -3.73 -12.05 -20.24
CA PRO A 117 -3.11 -10.79 -20.62
C PRO A 117 -2.26 -10.22 -19.48
N LEU A 118 -1.15 -9.55 -19.80
CA LEU A 118 -0.21 -9.02 -18.80
C LEU A 118 -0.88 -8.16 -17.72
N LYS A 119 -1.88 -7.35 -18.08
CA LYS A 119 -2.64 -6.52 -17.13
C LYS A 119 -3.45 -7.31 -16.09
N LYS A 120 -3.76 -8.59 -16.36
CA LYS A 120 -4.48 -9.48 -15.42
C LYS A 120 -3.52 -10.27 -14.53
N LEU A 121 -2.20 -10.19 -14.77
CA LEU A 121 -1.21 -10.78 -13.89
C LEU A 121 -1.12 -9.98 -12.59
N PRO A 122 -0.70 -10.61 -11.49
CA PRO A 122 -0.42 -9.91 -10.25
C PRO A 122 0.72 -8.89 -10.40
N PRO A 123 0.89 -7.96 -9.44
CA PRO A 123 2.09 -7.14 -9.36
C PRO A 123 3.35 -8.02 -9.29
N THR A 124 4.50 -7.49 -9.70
CA THR A 124 5.81 -8.08 -9.36
C THR A 124 6.10 -7.85 -7.88
N ASP A 125 7.09 -8.56 -7.31
CA ASP A 125 7.48 -8.34 -5.90
C ASP A 125 7.88 -6.88 -5.65
N ALA A 126 8.63 -6.26 -6.57
CA ALA A 126 9.02 -4.84 -6.49
C ALA A 126 7.80 -3.90 -6.52
N ASN A 127 6.82 -4.17 -7.37
CA ASN A 127 5.60 -3.36 -7.43
C ASN A 127 4.71 -3.58 -6.21
N LEU A 128 4.68 -4.80 -5.65
CA LEU A 128 3.99 -5.09 -4.41
C LEU A 128 4.63 -4.32 -3.25
N GLN A 129 5.98 -4.28 -3.19
CA GLN A 129 6.71 -3.51 -2.17
C GLN A 129 6.34 -2.02 -2.20
N LEU A 130 6.35 -1.39 -3.38
CA LEU A 130 5.94 0.01 -3.50
C LEU A 130 4.47 0.22 -3.13
N HIS A 131 3.60 -0.71 -3.53
CA HIS A 131 2.18 -0.64 -3.19
C HIS A 131 1.95 -0.74 -1.67
N VAL A 132 2.57 -1.71 -0.98
CA VAL A 132 2.39 -1.87 0.47
C VAL A 132 3.00 -0.73 1.26
N LEU A 133 4.11 -0.14 0.81
CA LEU A 133 4.67 1.05 1.42
C LEU A 133 3.68 2.23 1.38
N ARG A 134 3.03 2.45 0.24
CA ARG A 134 2.00 3.50 0.10
C ARG A 134 0.75 3.19 0.91
N ALA A 135 0.33 1.92 0.96
CA ALA A 135 -0.78 1.48 1.81
C ALA A 135 -0.46 1.71 3.29
N HIS A 136 0.76 1.40 3.73
CA HIS A 136 1.22 1.61 5.10
C HIS A 136 1.24 3.10 5.47
N LEU A 137 1.73 3.97 4.58
CA LEU A 137 1.66 5.42 4.78
C LEU A 137 0.21 5.89 4.96
N GLN A 138 -0.73 5.38 4.15
CA GLN A 138 -2.13 5.74 4.30
C GLN A 138 -2.73 5.28 5.63
N MET A 139 -2.31 4.13 6.14
CA MET A 139 -2.72 3.66 7.46
C MET A 139 -2.19 4.57 8.57
N LEU A 140 -0.90 4.93 8.52
CA LEU A 140 -0.28 5.87 9.47
C LEU A 140 -1.00 7.23 9.49
N LEU A 141 -1.32 7.77 8.32
CA LEU A 141 -2.03 9.04 8.19
C LEU A 141 -3.49 8.95 8.67
N GLY A 142 -4.15 7.84 8.39
CA GLY A 142 -5.53 7.59 8.83
C GLY A 142 -5.64 7.49 10.36
N GLU A 143 -4.72 6.75 11.00
CA GLU A 143 -4.67 6.63 12.46
C GLU A 143 -4.30 7.96 13.14
N GLY A 144 -3.42 8.74 12.52
CA GLY A 144 -3.02 10.07 12.99
C GLY A 144 -4.03 11.20 12.69
N SER A 145 -5.13 10.93 11.98
CA SER A 145 -6.06 11.99 11.50
C SER A 145 -6.76 12.78 12.62
N GLY A 146 -6.82 12.24 13.84
CA GLY A 146 -7.31 12.93 15.02
C GLY A 146 -6.24 13.70 15.80
N GLN A 147 -4.97 13.64 15.38
CA GLN A 147 -3.84 14.29 16.05
C GLN A 147 -3.47 15.59 15.33
N CYS A 148 -3.05 16.62 16.08
CA CYS A 148 -2.68 17.91 15.49
C CYS A 148 -1.40 17.85 14.62
N ASP A 149 -0.53 16.88 14.88
CA ASP A 149 0.71 16.67 14.13
C ASP A 149 0.75 15.28 13.53
N PRO A 150 1.12 15.14 12.24
CA PRO A 150 1.33 13.83 11.63
C PRO A 150 2.54 13.14 12.28
N LEU A 151 2.41 11.82 12.45
CA LEU A 151 3.46 10.93 12.92
C LEU A 151 4.79 11.23 12.21
N LEU A 152 5.87 11.31 12.97
CA LEU A 152 7.21 11.66 12.46
C LEU A 152 7.61 10.79 11.26
N GLU A 153 7.34 9.49 11.34
CA GLU A 153 7.59 8.51 10.28
C GLU A 153 6.87 8.86 8.96
N ALA A 154 5.65 9.39 9.03
CA ALA A 154 4.85 9.74 7.85
C ALA A 154 5.30 11.05 7.16
N ARG A 155 6.21 11.83 7.76
CA ARG A 155 6.64 13.13 7.21
C ARG A 155 7.55 12.99 5.98
N ASN A 156 8.34 11.93 5.90
CA ASN A 156 9.21 11.70 4.76
C ASN A 156 8.58 10.70 3.79
N ILE A 157 7.75 11.21 2.88
CA ILE A 157 7.02 10.37 1.90
C ILE A 157 7.95 9.57 0.97
N ALA A 158 9.21 9.98 0.81
CA ALA A 158 10.18 9.24 -0.01
C ALA A 158 10.48 7.84 0.54
N ASN A 159 10.39 7.67 1.87
CA ASN A 159 10.51 6.36 2.53
C ASN A 159 9.41 5.38 2.10
N PHE A 160 8.30 5.89 1.54
CA PHE A 160 7.14 5.11 1.12
C PHE A 160 7.05 4.94 -0.40
N GLY A 161 8.17 5.07 -1.12
CA GLY A 161 8.24 4.76 -2.54
C GLY A 161 7.70 5.86 -3.46
N TRP A 162 7.66 7.10 -2.97
CA TRP A 162 7.44 8.30 -3.79
C TRP A 162 8.77 8.91 -4.21
N ASN A 163 8.88 9.33 -5.47
CA ASN A 163 10.02 10.11 -5.93
C ASN A 163 9.64 11.60 -5.91
N ILE A 164 10.39 12.42 -5.18
CA ILE A 164 10.21 13.88 -5.17
C ILE A 164 11.20 14.47 -6.15
N GLU A 165 10.88 14.42 -7.44
CA GLU A 165 11.66 15.16 -8.43
C GLU A 165 11.46 16.67 -8.21
N GLY A 166 12.55 17.38 -7.90
CA GLY A 166 12.53 18.82 -7.61
C GLY A 166 13.27 19.27 -6.35
N VAL A 167 13.72 18.35 -5.49
CA VAL A 167 14.66 18.70 -4.41
C VAL A 167 16.06 18.70 -4.99
N HIS A 168 16.53 19.88 -5.43
CA HIS A 168 17.95 20.10 -5.67
C HIS A 168 18.69 19.81 -4.36
N HIS A 169 19.34 18.65 -4.27
CA HIS A 169 20.42 18.47 -3.33
C HIS A 169 21.51 19.50 -3.68
N HIS A 170 21.53 20.64 -2.98
CA HIS A 170 22.76 21.39 -2.80
C HIS A 170 23.68 20.57 -1.89
N THR A 171 24.19 19.46 -2.40
CA THR A 171 25.42 18.87 -1.90
C THR A 171 26.55 19.70 -2.50
N GLY A 172 27.22 20.46 -1.64
CA GLY A 172 28.34 21.31 -2.01
C GLY A 172 29.37 20.53 -2.80
N ARG A 173 29.67 21.00 -4.02
CA ARG A 173 30.91 20.66 -4.72
C ARG A 173 32.07 21.14 -3.85
N LEU A 174 32.70 20.23 -3.13
CA LEU A 174 34.11 20.37 -2.81
C LEU A 174 34.86 20.24 -4.14
N ASN A 175 35.22 21.41 -4.69
CA ASN A 175 36.19 21.52 -5.76
C ASN A 175 37.55 21.03 -5.25
N SER A 176 38.00 19.88 -5.73
CA SER A 176 39.43 19.55 -5.74
C SER A 176 39.74 18.66 -6.94
N ALA A 177 39.99 19.30 -8.08
CA ALA A 177 40.83 18.74 -9.12
C ALA A 177 41.52 19.91 -9.82
N SER A 178 42.67 20.26 -9.26
CA SER A 178 43.71 21.08 -9.87
C SER A 178 44.23 20.39 -11.13
N CYS A 179 44.03 21.00 -12.30
CA CYS A 179 44.89 20.81 -13.46
C CYS A 179 45.24 22.19 -14.03
N SER A 180 46.46 22.63 -13.73
CA SER A 180 47.12 23.78 -14.37
C SER A 180 47.83 23.31 -15.67
N PRO A 181 48.39 24.19 -16.52
CA PRO A 181 47.94 24.28 -17.90
C PRO A 181 49.02 23.98 -18.95
N SER A 182 48.57 23.98 -20.20
CA SER A 182 49.28 24.38 -21.43
C SER A 182 50.43 23.53 -21.97
N THR A 183 50.20 23.02 -23.19
CA THR A 183 51.02 23.40 -24.36
C THR A 183 50.22 23.27 -25.67
N PRO A 184 50.34 24.23 -26.61
CA PRO A 184 49.76 24.15 -27.95
C PRO A 184 50.79 23.65 -28.98
N GLY A 185 50.33 23.12 -30.12
CA GLY A 185 51.20 22.93 -31.28
C GLY A 185 50.60 22.06 -32.39
N CYS A 186 50.08 22.72 -33.43
CA CYS A 186 49.79 22.15 -34.73
C CYS A 186 51.06 21.65 -35.43
N SER A 187 50.98 20.49 -36.09
CA SER A 187 51.22 20.24 -37.54
C SER A 187 51.08 18.75 -37.82
#